data_AF-B9JWG3-F1
#
_entry.id   AF-B9JWG3-F1
#
_cell.length_a   1.000
_cell.length_b   1.000
_cell.length_c   1.000
_cell.angle_alpha   90.00
_cell.angle_beta   90.00
_cell.angle_gamma   90.00
#
_symmetry.space_group_name_H-M   'P 1'
#
loop_
_entity.id
_entity.type
_entity.pdbx_description
1 polymer ?
#
loop_
_entity_poly.entity_id
_entity_poly.type
_entity_poly.pdbx_seq_one_letter_code
_entity_poly.pdbx_strand_id
1 'polypeptide(L)'
;MSINHEVRKDLGLFFFKGKPCGALLLIKTEQQTSPAAPDALVFGGNEPTALYGSWRQKAPSSTLPVLFGLSARLDHDDFAARLAQLMALKPDGLMLTDAATAADSQRLDALLRVEEARAALADGSTPFIALLGGNPSGFFEASAIAASSARLLGLGLDEKAVVTAIQSETPRHAQPVLETCRSLVQLAAASANLPAFVQPSSTEDTDAAADLVKRGFSALMGDSSTAVTMIRAALPQKSGL
;
A
#
# COMPACT_ATOMS: atom_id res chain seq x y z
N MET A 1 36.63 13.59 4.46
CA MET A 1 35.32 13.01 4.81
C MET A 1 34.86 12.17 3.63
N SER A 2 35.08 10.86 3.67
CA SER A 2 34.58 9.95 2.64
C SER A 2 33.16 9.57 3.04
N ILE A 3 32.18 10.02 2.27
CA ILE A 3 30.77 9.72 2.49
C ILE A 3 30.58 8.27 2.03
N ASN A 4 30.36 7.36 2.97
CA ASN A 4 30.13 5.94 2.69
C ASN A 4 28.95 5.77 1.72
N HIS A 5 29.25 5.46 0.46
CA HIS A 5 28.27 5.22 -0.60
C HIS A 5 27.62 3.82 -0.52
N GLU A 6 28.07 2.97 0.40
CA GLU A 6 27.67 1.55 0.50
C GLU A 6 26.36 1.31 1.26
N VAL A 7 25.84 2.29 2.01
CA VAL A 7 24.59 2.12 2.80
C VAL A 7 23.32 2.42 1.99
N ARG A 8 23.45 2.87 0.73
CA ARG A 8 22.30 3.30 -0.11
C ARG A 8 21.55 2.20 -0.85
N LYS A 9 21.98 0.94 -0.81
CA LYS A 9 21.34 -0.14 -1.61
C LYS A 9 19.96 -0.55 -1.12
N ASP A 10 19.64 -0.32 0.16
CA ASP A 10 18.36 -0.72 0.75
C ASP A 10 17.42 0.47 1.06
N LEU A 11 17.92 1.70 0.94
CA LEU A 11 17.13 2.92 1.11
C LEU A 11 16.15 3.06 -0.06
N GLY A 12 14.90 2.67 0.17
CA GLY A 12 13.85 2.70 -0.83
C GLY A 12 13.40 1.32 -1.30
N LEU A 13 13.85 0.22 -0.70
CA LEU A 13 13.14 -1.05 -0.87
C LEU A 13 11.97 -1.10 0.13
N PHE A 14 10.81 -1.54 -0.36
CA PHE A 14 9.65 -1.75 0.48
C PHE A 14 9.73 -3.15 1.09
N PHE A 15 9.66 -3.27 2.42
CA PHE A 15 9.80 -4.55 3.12
C PHE A 15 8.58 -4.86 3.98
N PHE A 16 8.13 -6.12 3.93
CA PHE A 16 7.27 -6.69 4.96
C PHE A 16 7.94 -7.92 5.57
N LYS A 17 7.94 -8.01 6.91
CA LYS A 17 8.58 -9.12 7.65
C LYS A 17 10.02 -9.42 7.21
N GLY A 18 10.79 -8.37 6.90
CA GLY A 18 12.19 -8.50 6.43
C GLY A 18 12.36 -9.06 5.02
N LYS A 19 11.28 -9.25 4.26
CA LYS A 19 11.34 -9.63 2.84
C LYS A 19 11.03 -8.41 1.97
N PRO A 20 11.80 -8.16 0.90
CA PRO A 20 11.48 -7.09 -0.02
C PRO A 20 10.19 -7.45 -0.78
N CYS A 21 9.28 -6.50 -0.84
CA CYS A 21 7.97 -6.59 -1.47
C CYS A 21 7.92 -5.57 -2.60
N GLY A 22 7.90 -6.04 -3.85
CA GLY A 22 7.78 -5.19 -5.03
C GLY A 22 6.43 -5.35 -5.73
N ALA A 23 5.81 -6.53 -5.67
CA ALA A 23 4.54 -6.81 -6.32
C ALA A 23 3.46 -7.18 -5.29
N LEU A 24 2.47 -6.30 -5.12
CA LEU A 24 1.32 -6.53 -4.24
C LEU A 24 0.07 -6.90 -5.05
N LEU A 25 -0.72 -7.85 -4.54
CA LEU A 25 -2.02 -8.18 -5.11
C LEU A 25 -3.14 -7.62 -4.22
N LEU A 26 -3.94 -6.72 -4.77
CA LEU A 26 -5.16 -6.19 -4.16
C LEU A 26 -6.36 -7.05 -4.52
N ILE A 27 -6.91 -7.71 -3.52
CA ILE A 27 -8.09 -8.55 -3.62
C ILE A 27 -9.31 -7.75 -3.15
N LYS A 28 -10.23 -7.46 -4.08
CA LYS A 28 -11.52 -6.84 -3.82
C LYS A 28 -12.69 -7.80 -4.10
N THR A 29 -12.45 -8.91 -4.82
CA THR A 29 -13.46 -9.91 -5.17
C THR A 29 -12.88 -11.34 -5.12
N GLU A 30 -13.75 -12.35 -4.94
CA GLU A 30 -13.33 -13.75 -4.76
C GLU A 30 -12.70 -14.41 -6.01
N GLN A 31 -12.80 -13.80 -7.19
CA GLN A 31 -12.34 -14.38 -8.45
C GLN A 31 -10.86 -14.11 -8.76
N GLN A 32 -10.16 -13.33 -7.94
CA GLN A 32 -8.80 -12.83 -8.22
C GLN A 32 -7.66 -13.81 -7.86
N THR A 33 -7.94 -15.07 -7.52
CA THR A 33 -6.94 -16.04 -7.06
C THR A 33 -6.54 -17.02 -8.17
N SER A 34 -5.53 -16.64 -8.98
CA SER A 34 -4.86 -17.47 -10.01
C SER A 34 -3.34 -17.13 -10.04
N PRO A 35 -2.44 -17.98 -10.59
CA PRO A 35 -1.16 -18.39 -9.98
C PRO A 35 0.02 -17.41 -10.09
N ALA A 36 -0.21 -16.10 -10.18
CA ALA A 36 0.87 -15.16 -10.00
C ALA A 36 1.38 -15.25 -8.55
N ALA A 37 2.69 -15.07 -8.34
CA ALA A 37 3.31 -15.10 -7.01
C ALA A 37 3.52 -13.67 -6.50
N PRO A 38 2.50 -13.01 -5.91
CA PRO A 38 2.69 -11.71 -5.29
C PRO A 38 3.61 -11.85 -4.06
N ASP A 39 4.28 -10.76 -3.70
CA ASP A 39 5.12 -10.70 -2.50
C ASP A 39 4.29 -10.42 -1.24
N ALA A 40 3.10 -9.84 -1.40
CA ALA A 40 2.12 -9.61 -0.33
C ALA A 40 0.68 -9.57 -0.88
N LEU A 41 -0.28 -9.91 -0.03
CA LEU A 41 -1.71 -9.83 -0.33
C LEU A 41 -2.35 -8.68 0.44
N VAL A 42 -3.20 -7.92 -0.24
CA VAL A 42 -3.96 -6.84 0.36
C VAL A 42 -5.44 -7.12 0.15
N PHE A 43 -6.20 -7.30 1.21
CA PHE A 43 -7.65 -7.50 1.13
C PHE A 43 -8.35 -6.16 1.37
N GLY A 44 -9.04 -5.65 0.36
CA GLY A 44 -9.76 -4.39 0.41
C GLY A 44 -11.26 -4.55 0.08
N GLY A 45 -11.95 -3.42 -0.04
CA GLY A 45 -13.38 -3.38 -0.34
C GLY A 45 -14.27 -3.43 0.90
N ASN A 46 -15.56 -3.73 0.68
CA ASN A 46 -16.58 -3.64 1.72
C ASN A 46 -16.57 -4.83 2.70
N GLU A 47 -16.10 -6.01 2.26
CA GLU A 47 -16.09 -7.25 3.08
C GLU A 47 -14.75 -8.02 3.02
N PRO A 48 -13.62 -7.38 3.41
CA PRO A 48 -12.29 -7.97 3.35
C PRO A 48 -12.15 -9.20 4.25
N THR A 49 -12.87 -9.27 5.38
CA THR A 49 -12.86 -10.41 6.30
C THR A 49 -13.44 -11.67 5.65
N ALA A 50 -14.52 -11.53 4.89
CA ALA A 50 -15.14 -12.65 4.17
C ALA A 50 -14.21 -13.14 3.04
N LEU A 51 -13.67 -12.22 2.25
CA LEU A 51 -12.69 -12.53 1.19
C LEU A 51 -11.46 -13.26 1.74
N TYR A 52 -10.94 -12.81 2.88
CA TYR A 52 -9.83 -13.47 3.55
C TYR A 52 -10.18 -14.86 4.05
N GLY A 53 -11.36 -15.05 4.65
CA GLY A 53 -11.84 -16.36 5.08
C GLY A 53 -11.91 -17.35 3.92
N SER A 54 -12.55 -16.96 2.82
CA SER A 54 -12.62 -17.77 1.59
C SER A 54 -11.24 -18.10 1.02
N TRP A 55 -10.33 -17.11 0.98
CA TRP A 55 -8.96 -17.32 0.52
C TRP A 55 -8.18 -18.27 1.42
N ARG A 56 -8.26 -18.10 2.75
CA ARG A 56 -7.50 -18.89 3.72
C ARG A 56 -7.92 -20.35 3.71
N GLN A 57 -9.20 -20.65 3.43
CA GLN A 57 -9.68 -22.01 3.22
C GLN A 57 -9.05 -22.66 1.98
N LYS A 58 -8.86 -21.90 0.89
CA LYS A 58 -8.23 -22.38 -0.35
C LYS A 58 -6.71 -22.49 -0.25
N ALA A 59 -6.07 -21.64 0.57
CA ALA A 59 -4.62 -21.56 0.72
C ALA A 59 -4.14 -21.60 2.19
N PRO A 60 -4.45 -22.68 2.95
CA PRO A 60 -4.23 -22.72 4.40
C PRO A 60 -2.74 -22.64 4.81
N SER A 61 -1.84 -23.10 3.94
CA SER A 61 -0.39 -23.14 4.17
C SER A 61 0.35 -21.92 3.61
N SER A 62 -0.36 -20.89 3.11
CA SER A 62 0.30 -19.70 2.59
C SER A 62 1.01 -18.91 3.70
N THR A 63 2.24 -18.49 3.41
CA THR A 63 3.10 -17.68 4.28
C THR A 63 3.28 -16.25 3.76
N LEU A 64 2.51 -15.87 2.74
CA LEU A 64 2.54 -14.52 2.20
C LEU A 64 2.07 -13.51 3.26
N PRO A 65 2.76 -12.36 3.38
CA PRO A 65 2.28 -11.24 4.18
C PRO A 65 0.86 -10.83 3.80
N VAL A 66 -0.02 -10.65 4.80
CA VAL A 66 -1.41 -10.23 4.59
C VAL A 66 -1.66 -8.86 5.21
N LEU A 67 -2.15 -7.93 4.38
CA LEU A 67 -2.61 -6.63 4.81
C LEU A 67 -4.13 -6.49 4.60
N PHE A 68 -4.76 -5.67 5.43
CA PHE A 68 -6.15 -5.27 5.22
C PHE A 68 -6.29 -3.78 4.93
N GLY A 69 -7.11 -3.47 3.93
CA GLY A 69 -7.53 -2.12 3.61
C GLY A 69 -8.52 -1.56 4.63
N LEU A 70 -8.27 -0.34 5.09
CA LEU A 70 -9.14 0.44 5.95
C LEU A 70 -9.22 1.87 5.43
N SER A 71 -10.42 2.37 5.14
CA SER A 71 -10.57 3.73 4.61
C SER A 71 -10.55 4.76 5.72
N ALA A 72 -9.73 5.80 5.56
CA ALA A 72 -9.70 6.97 6.43
C ALA A 72 -11.03 7.76 6.41
N ARG A 73 -11.89 7.53 5.41
CA ARG A 73 -13.18 8.22 5.28
C ARG A 73 -14.28 7.67 6.18
N LEU A 74 -14.07 6.50 6.78
CA LEU A 74 -15.01 5.99 7.77
C LEU A 74 -15.07 6.95 8.96
N ASP A 75 -16.27 7.14 9.48
CA ASP A 75 -16.46 7.88 10.73
C ASP A 75 -15.75 7.18 11.90
N HIS A 76 -15.74 7.82 13.06
CA HIS A 76 -14.95 7.33 14.18
C HIS A 76 -15.38 5.93 14.65
N ASP A 77 -16.68 5.68 14.73
CA ASP A 77 -17.24 4.46 15.29
C ASP A 77 -17.11 3.31 14.28
N ASP A 78 -17.43 3.54 13.00
CA ASP A 78 -17.26 2.57 11.93
C ASP A 78 -15.78 2.21 11.72
N PHE A 79 -14.89 3.19 11.81
CA PHE A 79 -13.45 2.95 11.69
C PHE A 79 -12.94 2.08 12.84
N ALA A 80 -13.32 2.39 14.08
CA ALA A 80 -12.90 1.62 15.26
C ALA A 80 -13.47 0.18 15.22
N ALA A 81 -14.76 0.04 14.92
CA ALA A 81 -15.40 -1.27 14.79
C ALA A 81 -14.75 -2.10 13.68
N ARG A 82 -14.47 -1.48 12.53
CA ARG A 82 -13.80 -2.16 11.41
C ARG A 82 -12.38 -2.54 11.76
N LEU A 83 -11.60 -1.66 12.40
CA LEU A 83 -10.25 -1.96 12.83
C LEU A 83 -10.21 -3.17 13.78
N ALA A 84 -11.09 -3.21 14.78
CA ALA A 84 -11.19 -4.33 15.71
C ALA A 84 -11.48 -5.66 14.99
N GLN A 85 -12.39 -5.66 14.02
CA GLN A 85 -12.68 -6.84 13.19
C GLN A 85 -11.44 -7.31 12.40
N LEU A 86 -10.68 -6.37 11.80
CA LEU A 86 -9.47 -6.69 11.05
C LEU A 86 -8.36 -7.23 11.97
N MET A 87 -8.17 -6.61 13.13
CA MET A 87 -7.15 -7.00 14.11
C MET A 87 -7.40 -8.40 14.69
N ALA A 88 -8.65 -8.82 14.82
CA ALA A 88 -9.00 -10.19 15.21
C ALA A 88 -8.45 -11.26 14.24
N LEU A 89 -8.21 -10.90 12.98
CA LEU A 89 -7.61 -11.78 11.97
C LEU A 89 -6.08 -11.86 12.05
N LYS A 90 -5.45 -11.07 12.93
CA LYS A 90 -3.99 -10.98 13.12
C LYS A 90 -3.25 -10.68 11.82
N PRO A 91 -3.51 -9.52 11.18
CA PRO A 91 -2.80 -9.14 9.97
C PRO A 91 -1.32 -8.90 10.20
N ASP A 92 -0.57 -8.94 9.11
CA ASP A 92 0.85 -8.56 9.10
C ASP A 92 1.05 -7.06 8.92
N GLY A 93 0.00 -6.34 8.53
CA GLY A 93 -0.06 -4.89 8.50
C GLY A 93 -1.41 -4.39 8.01
N LEU A 94 -1.57 -3.08 7.95
CA LEU A 94 -2.77 -2.44 7.42
C LEU A 94 -2.44 -1.54 6.23
N MET A 95 -3.45 -1.25 5.43
CA MET A 95 -3.40 -0.29 4.35
C MET A 95 -4.46 0.78 4.59
N LEU A 96 -4.03 1.97 5.01
CA LEU A 96 -4.89 3.12 5.21
C LEU A 96 -5.16 3.78 3.85
N THR A 97 -6.37 3.59 3.30
CA THR A 97 -6.77 4.22 2.03
C THR A 97 -7.39 5.58 2.28
N ASP A 98 -7.39 6.43 1.26
CA ASP A 98 -8.06 7.73 1.26
C ASP A 98 -7.52 8.70 2.31
N ALA A 99 -6.27 8.52 2.73
CA ALA A 99 -5.61 9.39 3.70
C ALA A 99 -5.54 10.82 3.16
N ALA A 100 -5.99 11.78 3.97
CA ALA A 100 -6.12 13.18 3.58
C ALA A 100 -5.33 14.13 4.49
N THR A 101 -5.05 13.72 5.73
CA THR A 101 -4.35 14.53 6.73
C THR A 101 -3.46 13.65 7.61
N ALA A 102 -2.46 14.24 8.28
CA ALA A 102 -1.67 13.52 9.28
C ALA A 102 -2.52 12.96 10.43
N ALA A 103 -3.66 13.59 10.74
CA ALA A 103 -4.60 13.14 11.76
C ALA A 103 -5.22 11.78 11.44
N ASP A 104 -5.38 11.42 10.16
CA ASP A 104 -5.91 10.12 9.76
C ASP A 104 -4.97 8.98 10.18
N SER A 105 -3.68 9.16 9.94
CA SER A 105 -2.63 8.21 10.33
C SER A 105 -2.42 8.19 11.84
N GLN A 106 -2.51 9.33 12.52
CA GLN A 106 -2.44 9.42 13.98
C GLN A 106 -3.64 8.74 14.66
N ARG A 107 -4.85 8.87 14.09
CA ARG A 107 -6.05 8.17 14.55
C ARG A 107 -5.85 6.66 14.45
N LEU A 108 -5.35 6.17 13.31
CA LEU A 108 -5.03 4.75 13.15
C LEU A 108 -3.98 4.29 14.17
N ASP A 109 -2.89 5.03 14.32
CA ASP A 109 -1.82 4.72 15.27
C ASP A 109 -2.33 4.67 16.72
N ALA A 110 -3.19 5.60 17.13
CA ALA A 110 -3.79 5.60 18.47
C ALA A 110 -4.69 4.38 18.71
N LEU A 111 -5.54 4.02 17.75
CA LEU A 111 -6.45 2.89 17.88
C LEU A 111 -5.71 1.54 17.78
N LEU A 112 -4.65 1.45 16.98
CA LEU A 112 -3.79 0.27 16.91
C LEU A 112 -3.17 -0.07 18.26
N ARG A 113 -2.72 0.92 19.04
CA ARG A 113 -2.19 0.68 20.39
C ARG A 113 -3.21 -0.02 21.30
N VAL A 114 -4.47 0.36 21.19
CA VAL A 114 -5.56 -0.24 21.98
C VAL A 114 -5.77 -1.69 21.54
N GLU A 115 -5.88 -1.94 20.24
CA GLU A 115 -6.13 -3.30 19.72
C GLU A 115 -4.94 -4.25 19.93
N GLU A 116 -3.71 -3.76 19.83
CA GLU A 116 -2.50 -4.52 20.15
C GLU A 116 -2.46 -4.90 21.63
N ALA A 117 -2.76 -3.95 22.52
CA ALA A 117 -2.85 -4.23 23.95
C ALA A 117 -3.92 -5.28 24.26
N ARG A 118 -5.10 -5.21 23.61
CA ARG A 118 -6.16 -6.23 23.73
C ARG A 118 -5.70 -7.60 23.23
N ALA A 119 -4.88 -7.64 22.19
CA ALA A 119 -4.34 -8.85 21.59
C ALA A 119 -3.04 -9.36 22.26
N ALA A 120 -2.58 -8.70 23.34
CA ALA A 120 -1.30 -8.95 24.01
C ALA A 120 -0.09 -8.90 23.05
N LEU A 121 -0.14 -8.00 22.07
CA LEU A 121 0.95 -7.69 21.16
C LEU A 121 1.76 -6.49 21.70
N ALA A 122 3.02 -6.39 21.27
CA ALA A 122 3.85 -5.24 21.60
C ALA A 122 3.34 -3.97 20.90
N ASP A 123 3.45 -2.82 21.57
CA ASP A 123 3.25 -1.52 20.91
C ASP A 123 4.21 -1.40 19.72
N GLY A 124 3.69 -1.00 18.57
CA GLY A 124 4.43 -0.88 17.32
C GLY A 124 4.36 -2.12 16.42
N SER A 125 3.79 -3.24 16.89
CA SER A 125 3.88 -4.54 16.21
C SER A 125 3.15 -4.63 14.86
N THR A 126 2.10 -3.83 14.69
CA THR A 126 1.26 -3.79 13.50
C THR A 126 1.61 -2.57 12.66
N PRO A 127 2.43 -2.73 11.61
CA PRO A 127 2.76 -1.63 10.71
C PRO A 127 1.60 -1.30 9.77
N PHE A 128 1.68 -0.15 9.10
CA PHE A 128 0.74 0.15 8.03
C PHE A 128 1.40 0.92 6.88
N ILE A 129 0.74 0.92 5.73
CA ILE A 129 1.01 1.81 4.60
C ILE A 129 -0.16 2.76 4.38
N ALA A 130 0.10 3.94 3.82
CA ALA A 130 -0.93 4.91 3.50
C ALA A 130 -1.04 5.10 1.99
N LEU A 131 -2.26 5.12 1.44
CA LEU A 131 -2.51 5.47 0.02
C LEU A 131 -3.27 6.78 -0.06
N LEU A 132 -2.70 7.70 -0.83
CA LEU A 132 -3.34 8.93 -1.26
C LEU A 132 -4.07 8.67 -2.57
N GLY A 133 -5.19 9.35 -2.79
CA GLY A 133 -5.89 9.32 -4.08
C GLY A 133 -7.36 9.63 -3.98
N GLY A 134 -8.07 9.03 -3.02
CA GLY A 134 -9.51 9.23 -2.88
C GLY A 134 -9.89 10.67 -2.54
N ASN A 135 -9.08 11.34 -1.71
CA ASN A 135 -9.24 12.77 -1.41
C ASN A 135 -8.06 13.59 -1.98
N PRO A 136 -8.27 14.45 -2.98
CA PRO A 136 -7.21 15.26 -3.57
C PRO A 136 -6.50 16.19 -2.58
N SER A 137 -7.15 16.59 -1.47
CA SER A 137 -6.49 17.43 -0.46
C SER A 137 -5.28 16.76 0.18
N GLY A 138 -5.27 15.42 0.24
CA GLY A 138 -4.18 14.64 0.83
C GLY A 138 -2.83 14.85 0.14
N PHE A 139 -2.82 15.21 -1.15
CA PHE A 139 -1.58 15.48 -1.87
C PHE A 139 -0.84 16.72 -1.37
N PHE A 140 -1.56 17.72 -0.86
CA PHE A 140 -0.95 18.92 -0.28
C PHE A 140 -0.39 18.66 1.13
N GLU A 141 -0.94 17.66 1.82
CA GLU A 141 -0.52 17.21 3.16
C GLU A 141 0.43 16.01 3.11
N ALA A 142 0.87 15.57 1.92
CA ALA A 142 1.55 14.30 1.73
C ALA A 142 2.82 14.15 2.61
N SER A 143 3.60 15.21 2.76
CA SER A 143 4.80 15.20 3.63
C SER A 143 4.44 15.09 5.11
N ALA A 144 3.37 15.76 5.56
CA ALA A 144 2.88 15.64 6.93
C ALA A 144 2.33 14.24 7.21
N ILE A 145 1.61 13.64 6.25
CA ILE A 145 1.15 12.24 6.33
C ILE A 145 2.37 11.30 6.41
N ALA A 146 3.39 11.51 5.59
CA ALA A 146 4.60 10.68 5.58
C ALA A 146 5.36 10.71 6.92
N ALA A 147 5.33 11.83 7.64
CA ALA A 147 5.98 11.99 8.94
C ALA A 147 5.05 11.70 10.15
N SER A 148 3.81 11.28 9.92
CA SER A 148 2.76 11.25 10.94
C SER A 148 2.89 10.12 11.97
N SER A 149 3.57 9.01 11.63
CA SER A 149 3.68 7.83 12.48
C SER A 149 4.96 7.05 12.20
N ALA A 150 5.61 6.57 13.28
CA ALA A 150 6.77 5.68 13.18
C ALA A 150 6.43 4.27 12.65
N ARG A 151 5.14 3.90 12.62
CA ARG A 151 4.66 2.61 12.09
C ARG A 151 4.44 2.61 10.59
N LEU A 152 4.46 3.80 9.97
CA LEU A 152 4.22 3.95 8.54
C LEU A 152 5.43 3.39 7.78
N LEU A 153 5.20 2.35 6.99
CA LEU A 153 6.25 1.67 6.22
C LEU A 153 6.39 2.16 4.78
N GLY A 154 5.45 2.97 4.29
CA GLY A 154 5.45 3.43 2.92
C GLY A 154 4.31 4.37 2.61
N LEU A 155 4.52 5.21 1.60
CA LEU A 155 3.52 6.15 1.09
C LEU A 155 3.16 5.79 -0.35
N GLY A 156 1.86 5.69 -0.62
CA GLY A 156 1.32 5.17 -1.86
C GLY A 156 0.43 6.14 -2.60
N LEU A 157 0.28 5.88 -3.90
CA LEU A 157 -0.69 6.54 -4.78
C LEU A 157 -1.70 5.50 -5.30
N ASP A 158 -2.99 5.74 -5.12
CA ASP A 158 -4.06 5.07 -5.87
C ASP A 158 -4.49 5.95 -7.05
N GLU A 159 -3.98 5.64 -8.24
CA GLU A 159 -4.32 6.42 -9.44
C GLU A 159 -5.78 6.27 -9.86
N LYS A 160 -6.39 5.09 -9.63
CA LYS A 160 -7.81 4.86 -9.97
C LYS A 160 -8.70 5.75 -9.09
N ALA A 161 -8.33 5.91 -7.83
CA ALA A 161 -9.01 6.81 -6.91
C ALA A 161 -8.86 8.28 -7.34
N VAL A 162 -7.66 8.70 -7.80
CA VAL A 162 -7.46 10.07 -8.33
C VAL A 162 -8.32 10.35 -9.55
N VAL A 163 -8.30 9.45 -10.55
CA VAL A 163 -9.11 9.58 -11.79
C VAL A 163 -10.58 9.78 -11.43
N THR A 164 -11.07 8.99 -10.47
CA THR A 164 -12.45 9.09 -9.96
C THR A 164 -12.70 10.42 -9.25
N ALA A 165 -11.78 10.84 -8.37
CA ALA A 165 -11.94 12.05 -7.55
C ALA A 165 -11.97 13.35 -8.39
N ILE A 166 -11.20 13.40 -9.48
CA ILE A 166 -11.21 14.54 -10.41
C ILE A 166 -12.29 14.42 -11.51
N GLN A 167 -13.10 13.36 -11.46
CA GLN A 167 -14.17 13.08 -12.43
C GLN A 167 -13.67 13.01 -13.88
N SER A 168 -12.45 12.52 -14.07
CA SER A 168 -11.90 12.35 -15.41
C SER A 168 -12.54 11.14 -16.09
N GLU A 169 -12.97 11.31 -17.34
CA GLU A 169 -13.63 10.24 -18.11
C GLU A 169 -12.73 9.03 -18.34
N THR A 170 -11.43 9.26 -18.54
CA THR A 170 -10.44 8.19 -18.73
C THR A 170 -9.16 8.48 -17.95
N PRO A 171 -8.36 7.45 -17.60
CA PRO A 171 -7.03 7.66 -17.03
C PRO A 171 -6.11 8.47 -17.94
N ARG A 172 -6.28 8.37 -19.26
CA ARG A 172 -5.50 9.14 -20.24
C ARG A 172 -5.74 10.65 -20.09
N HIS A 173 -6.99 11.07 -19.89
CA HIS A 173 -7.33 12.47 -19.66
C HIS A 173 -6.80 12.99 -18.30
N ALA A 174 -6.65 12.09 -17.32
CA ALA A 174 -6.10 12.42 -16.00
C ALA A 174 -4.56 12.48 -15.96
N GLN A 175 -3.86 12.06 -17.02
CA GLN A 175 -2.40 11.85 -16.97
C GLN A 175 -1.61 13.05 -16.41
N PRO A 176 -1.86 14.33 -16.79
CA PRO A 176 -1.12 15.45 -16.22
C PRO A 176 -1.27 15.58 -14.70
N VAL A 177 -2.47 15.28 -14.18
CA VAL A 177 -2.74 15.26 -12.74
C VAL A 177 -2.04 14.06 -12.10
N LEU A 178 -2.10 12.89 -12.71
CA LEU A 178 -1.41 11.69 -12.22
C LEU A 178 0.11 11.90 -12.13
N GLU A 179 0.74 12.57 -13.11
CA GLU A 179 2.16 12.93 -13.05
C GLU A 179 2.49 13.85 -11.85
N THR A 180 1.60 14.81 -11.58
CA THR A 180 1.73 15.71 -10.43
C THR A 180 1.59 14.93 -9.12
N CYS A 181 0.57 14.08 -9.00
CA CYS A 181 0.34 13.23 -7.84
C CYS A 181 1.52 12.28 -7.58
N ARG A 182 2.07 11.65 -8.63
CA ARG A 182 3.26 10.79 -8.53
C ARG A 182 4.44 11.59 -7.96
N SER A 183 4.71 12.77 -8.51
CA SER A 183 5.80 13.64 -8.07
C SER A 183 5.65 14.03 -6.59
N LEU A 184 4.44 14.41 -6.16
CA LEU A 184 4.17 14.79 -4.77
C LEU A 184 4.36 13.61 -3.80
N VAL A 185 3.84 12.42 -4.14
CA VAL A 185 4.01 11.22 -3.32
C VAL A 185 5.49 10.83 -3.22
N GLN A 186 6.24 10.89 -4.32
CA GLN A 186 7.67 10.57 -4.31
C GLN A 186 8.47 11.55 -3.45
N LEU A 187 8.23 12.86 -3.58
CA LEU A 187 8.89 13.87 -2.76
C LEU A 187 8.55 13.71 -1.27
N ALA A 188 7.29 13.47 -0.95
CA ALA A 188 6.84 13.23 0.42
C ALA A 188 7.47 11.97 1.01
N ALA A 189 7.44 10.85 0.29
CA ALA A 189 8.05 9.59 0.72
C ALA A 189 9.55 9.76 0.95
N ALA A 190 10.27 10.38 0.01
CA ALA A 190 11.69 10.66 0.13
C ALA A 190 12.01 11.56 1.33
N SER A 191 11.18 12.58 1.62
CA SER A 191 11.37 13.47 2.77
C SER A 191 11.30 12.75 4.11
N ALA A 192 10.56 11.65 4.19
CA ALA A 192 10.40 10.82 5.38
C ALA A 192 11.27 9.54 5.35
N ASN A 193 12.14 9.37 4.35
CA ASN A 193 12.89 8.13 4.09
C ASN A 193 12.00 6.88 3.97
N LEU A 194 10.80 7.05 3.42
CA LEU A 194 9.87 5.98 3.15
C LEU A 194 9.94 5.54 1.68
N PRO A 195 9.72 4.26 1.38
CA PRO A 195 9.51 3.80 0.01
C PRO A 195 8.20 4.35 -0.54
N ALA A 196 8.22 4.72 -1.82
CA ALA A 196 7.04 5.12 -2.57
C ALA A 196 6.49 3.91 -3.34
N PHE A 197 5.17 3.75 -3.35
CA PHE A 197 4.52 2.71 -4.15
C PHE A 197 3.29 3.25 -4.89
N VAL A 198 2.78 2.48 -5.85
CA VAL A 198 1.67 2.93 -6.69
C VAL A 198 0.73 1.78 -7.05
N GLN A 199 -0.56 2.05 -7.00
CA GLN A 199 -1.59 1.24 -7.64
C GLN A 199 -1.96 1.94 -8.96
N PRO A 200 -1.39 1.50 -10.10
CA PRO A 200 -1.54 2.22 -11.34
C PRO A 200 -2.97 2.12 -11.87
N SER A 201 -3.36 3.14 -12.63
CA SER A 201 -4.69 3.20 -13.24
C SER A 201 -4.86 2.17 -14.36
N SER A 202 -3.75 1.82 -15.03
CA SER A 202 -3.63 0.71 -15.97
C SER A 202 -2.57 -0.27 -15.48
N THR A 203 -2.95 -1.53 -15.29
CA THR A 203 -2.10 -2.57 -14.71
C THR A 203 -1.70 -3.66 -15.71
N GLU A 204 -2.17 -3.59 -16.96
CA GLU A 204 -2.00 -4.64 -17.98
C GLU A 204 -0.97 -4.27 -19.06
N ASP A 205 -0.13 -3.27 -18.78
CA ASP A 205 0.95 -2.82 -19.64
C ASP A 205 2.30 -2.91 -18.91
N THR A 206 3.16 -3.83 -19.38
CA THR A 206 4.51 -4.06 -18.81
C THR A 206 5.41 -2.84 -18.98
N ASP A 207 5.31 -2.11 -20.08
CA ASP A 207 6.15 -0.93 -20.34
C ASP A 207 5.78 0.20 -19.38
N ALA A 208 4.48 0.38 -19.12
CA ALA A 208 3.99 1.31 -18.12
C ALA A 208 4.45 0.94 -16.70
N ALA A 209 4.40 -0.34 -16.32
CA ALA A 209 4.91 -0.81 -15.04
C ALA A 209 6.43 -0.59 -14.92
N ALA A 210 7.20 -0.85 -15.98
CA ALA A 210 8.64 -0.62 -16.02
C ALA A 210 9.01 0.87 -15.93
N ASP A 211 8.23 1.76 -16.55
CA ASP A 211 8.40 3.21 -16.45
C ASP A 211 8.22 3.68 -15.00
N LEU A 212 7.19 3.20 -14.30
CA LEU A 212 6.96 3.52 -12.89
C LEU A 212 8.12 3.04 -11.99
N VAL A 213 8.64 1.83 -12.21
CA VAL A 213 9.83 1.35 -11.49
C VAL A 213 11.04 2.24 -11.77
N LYS A 214 11.30 2.61 -13.04
CA LYS A 214 12.40 3.51 -13.43
C LYS A 214 12.27 4.90 -12.85
N ARG A 215 11.05 5.37 -12.58
CA ARG A 215 10.78 6.65 -11.89
C ARG A 215 11.08 6.60 -10.41
N GLY A 216 11.36 5.43 -9.84
CA GLY A 216 11.72 5.26 -8.42
C GLY A 216 10.57 4.80 -7.53
N PHE A 217 9.48 4.26 -8.09
CA PHE A 217 8.51 3.52 -7.28
C PHE A 217 9.08 2.14 -6.92
N SER A 218 9.12 1.86 -5.63
CA SER A 218 9.73 0.68 -5.03
C SER A 218 8.84 -0.56 -5.11
N ALA A 219 7.53 -0.34 -5.19
CA ALA A 219 6.54 -1.39 -5.27
C ALA A 219 5.32 -0.93 -6.09
N LEU A 220 4.64 -1.88 -6.71
CA LEU A 220 3.42 -1.66 -7.47
C LEU A 220 2.35 -2.64 -6.98
N MET A 221 1.10 -2.17 -7.03
CA MET A 221 -0.07 -2.94 -6.60
C MET A 221 -0.99 -3.19 -7.78
N GLY A 222 -1.21 -4.46 -8.11
CA GLY A 222 -2.15 -4.90 -9.14
C GLY A 222 -3.43 -5.47 -8.53
N ASP A 223 -4.52 -5.44 -9.28
CA ASP A 223 -5.82 -6.03 -8.91
C ASP A 223 -6.15 -7.29 -9.72
N SER A 224 -5.17 -7.87 -10.42
CA SER A 224 -5.31 -9.13 -11.13
C SER A 224 -4.02 -9.93 -11.12
N SER A 225 -4.10 -11.24 -11.35
CA SER A 225 -2.92 -12.08 -11.50
C SER A 225 -2.07 -11.66 -12.72
N THR A 226 -2.71 -11.24 -13.80
CA THR A 226 -2.04 -10.67 -14.98
C THR A 226 -1.23 -9.43 -14.60
N ALA A 227 -1.84 -8.50 -13.86
CA ALA A 227 -1.17 -7.31 -13.38
C ALA A 227 0.07 -7.63 -12.53
N VAL A 228 -0.05 -8.56 -11.57
CA VAL A 228 1.08 -9.00 -10.74
C VAL A 228 2.19 -9.62 -11.59
N THR A 229 1.84 -10.36 -12.64
CA THR A 229 2.82 -10.94 -13.56
C THR A 229 3.57 -9.85 -14.33
N MET A 230 2.87 -8.83 -14.84
CA MET A 230 3.49 -7.70 -15.55
C MET A 230 4.37 -6.86 -14.61
N ILE A 231 3.89 -6.57 -13.40
CA ILE A 231 4.67 -5.88 -12.37
C ILE A 231 5.96 -6.65 -12.06
N ARG A 232 5.89 -7.98 -11.89
CA ARG A 232 7.07 -8.80 -11.64
C ARG A 232 8.05 -8.81 -12.80
N ALA A 233 7.57 -8.77 -14.03
CA ALA A 233 8.43 -8.68 -15.21
C ALA A 233 9.14 -7.31 -15.30
N ALA A 234 8.50 -6.25 -14.82
CA ALA A 234 9.05 -4.89 -14.79
C ALA A 234 10.06 -4.65 -13.65
N LEU A 235 9.91 -5.35 -12.52
CA LEU A 235 10.82 -5.23 -11.39
C LEU A 235 12.19 -5.83 -11.73
N PRO A 236 13.31 -5.22 -11.29
CA PRO A 236 14.63 -5.77 -11.52
C PRO A 236 14.73 -7.19 -10.95
N GLN A 237 15.09 -8.16 -11.80
CA GLN A 237 15.33 -9.52 -11.34
C GLN A 237 16.50 -9.49 -10.34
N LYS A 238 16.31 -10.10 -9.17
CA LYS A 238 17.38 -10.28 -8.19
C LYS A 238 18.48 -11.13 -8.84
N SER A 239 19.56 -10.50 -9.33
CA SER A 239 20.81 -11.21 -9.54
C SER A 239 21.24 -11.75 -8.18
N GLY A 240 21.30 -13.08 -8.07
CA GLY A 240 21.67 -13.77 -6.84
C GLY A 240 22.98 -13.23 -6.28
N LEU A 241 22.96 -12.93 -4.99
CA LEU A 241 24.15 -12.98 -4.13
C LEU A 241 24.22 -14.39 -3.54
#